data_AF-A0A8K0SUY4-F1
#
_entry.id   AF-A0A8K0SUY4-F1
#
_cell.length_a   1.000
_cell.length_b   1.000
_cell.length_c   1.000
_cell.angle_alpha   90.00
_cell.angle_beta   90.00
_cell.angle_gamma   90.00
#
_symmetry.space_group_name_H-M   'P 1'
#
loop_
_entity.id
_entity.type
_entity.pdbx_description
1 polymer ?
#
loop_
_entity_poly.entity_id
_entity_poly.type
_entity_poly.pdbx_seq_one_letter_code
_entity_poly.pdbx_strand_id
1 'polypeptide(L)'
;MAEVAFAKTFLTTIDSRPIKLSPDHVEDARRYPSRMPHIMPRMPKPMSKPTKLAPGQERSITVTAKSLRNPPLDIKLSSQSLNTSILDIKNHVSSQARIPADKIKILQNKRPVPDSKVLKDVVGDTDTSVEFSIMVMGGAASILPEATPEVAAPSDPTGAAAVQTDAFWADLKGFLMQRLKDEQEAESLSSLFKSSWEAKQ
;
A
#
# COMPACT_ATOMS: atom_id res chain seq x y z
N MET A 1 22.51 65.19 32.50
CA MET A 1 21.31 66.04 32.34
C MET A 1 20.60 65.85 30.99
N ALA A 2 21.30 65.66 29.87
CA ALA A 2 20.68 65.55 28.54
C ALA A 2 19.77 64.32 28.33
N GLU A 3 20.17 63.14 28.82
CA GLU A 3 19.37 61.91 28.67
C GLU A 3 18.05 61.96 29.44
N VAL A 4 18.06 62.58 30.62
CA VAL A 4 16.84 62.77 31.44
C VAL A 4 15.89 63.78 30.78
N ALA A 5 16.43 64.81 30.13
CA ALA A 5 15.63 65.74 29.34
C ALA A 5 15.01 65.04 28.11
N PHE A 6 15.78 64.20 27.41
CA PHE A 6 15.28 63.39 26.30
C PHE A 6 14.21 62.38 26.73
N ALA A 7 14.41 61.67 27.85
CA ALA A 7 13.42 60.72 28.35
C ALA A 7 12.11 61.42 28.74
N LYS A 8 12.19 62.61 29.36
CA LYS A 8 11.00 63.41 29.70
C LYS A 8 10.27 63.89 28.46
N THR A 9 10.96 64.40 27.44
CA THR A 9 10.32 64.82 26.19
C THR A 9 9.73 63.63 25.43
N PHE A 10 10.42 62.50 25.39
CA PHE A 10 9.92 61.28 24.77
C PHE A 10 8.65 60.75 25.46
N LEU A 11 8.63 60.70 26.79
CA LEU A 11 7.45 60.30 27.55
C LEU A 11 6.28 61.25 27.32
N THR A 12 6.51 62.57 27.30
CA THR A 12 5.43 63.52 26.94
C THR A 12 4.88 63.30 25.53
N THR A 13 5.71 62.87 24.57
CA THR A 13 5.25 62.58 23.20
C THR A 13 4.54 61.24 23.05
N ILE A 14 4.75 60.30 23.97
CA ILE A 14 4.02 59.03 24.01
C ILE A 14 2.67 59.23 24.68
N ASP A 15 2.65 59.98 25.80
CA ASP A 15 1.46 60.21 26.61
C ASP A 15 0.40 61.02 25.85
N SER A 16 0.82 61.93 24.96
CA SER A 16 -0.11 62.70 24.12
C SER A 16 -0.75 61.88 22.98
N ARG A 17 -0.32 60.63 22.74
CA ARG A 17 -0.87 59.80 21.65
C ARG A 17 -2.08 59.02 22.14
N PRO A 18 -3.20 59.01 21.39
CA PRO A 18 -4.39 58.30 21.81
C PRO A 18 -4.12 56.78 21.85
N ILE A 19 -4.49 56.14 22.97
CA ILE A 19 -4.34 54.69 23.18
C ILE A 19 -5.20 53.89 22.18
N LYS A 20 -6.31 54.47 21.74
CA LYS A 20 -7.23 53.90 20.75
C LYS A 20 -7.38 54.87 19.58
N LEU A 21 -7.22 54.36 18.36
CA LEU A 21 -7.53 55.13 17.15
C LEU A 21 -9.04 55.24 17.00
N SER A 22 -9.54 56.40 16.56
CA SER A 22 -10.95 56.61 16.24
C SER A 22 -11.38 55.70 15.08
N PRO A 23 -12.64 55.23 15.01
CA PRO A 23 -13.15 54.47 13.86
C PRO A 23 -12.95 55.17 12.51
N ASP A 24 -12.96 56.51 12.51
CA ASP A 24 -12.81 57.34 11.30
C ASP A 24 -11.34 57.71 11.00
N HIS A 25 -10.38 57.18 11.76
CA HIS A 25 -8.97 57.48 11.56
C HIS A 25 -8.44 56.82 10.28
N VAL A 26 -8.09 57.65 9.29
CA VAL A 26 -7.50 57.24 8.02
C VAL A 26 -6.09 57.82 7.91
N GLU A 27 -5.08 56.96 7.82
CA GLU A 27 -3.68 57.32 7.63
C GLU A 27 -3.23 57.04 6.19
N ASP A 28 -2.56 58.02 5.58
CA ASP A 28 -2.05 57.93 4.21
C ASP A 28 -0.94 56.88 4.09
N ALA A 29 -1.15 55.88 3.22
CA ALA A 29 -0.20 54.79 3.02
C ALA A 29 1.22 55.25 2.61
N ARG A 30 1.34 56.44 2.02
CA ARG A 30 2.61 57.04 1.57
C ARG A 30 3.43 57.70 2.68
N ARG A 31 2.83 57.93 3.86
CA ARG A 31 3.50 58.57 5.01
C ARG A 31 4.05 57.56 6.02
N TYR A 32 3.75 56.27 5.86
CA TYR A 32 4.29 55.25 6.76
C TYR A 32 5.82 55.16 6.62
N PRO A 33 6.56 55.15 7.74
CA PRO A 33 7.99 54.87 7.69
C PRO A 33 8.20 53.46 7.12
N SER A 34 9.29 53.25 6.38
CA SER A 34 9.67 51.95 5.83
C SER A 34 9.99 50.96 6.95
N ARG A 35 8.97 50.27 7.46
CA ARG A 35 9.12 49.15 8.41
C ARG A 35 9.36 47.87 7.63
N MET A 36 10.22 47.00 8.15
CA MET A 36 10.29 45.63 7.65
C MET A 36 8.90 44.99 7.80
N PRO A 37 8.36 44.35 6.76
CA PRO A 37 7.06 43.70 6.86
C PRO A 37 7.12 42.67 7.99
N HIS A 38 6.18 42.76 8.92
CA HIS A 38 6.01 41.73 9.95
C HIS A 38 5.51 40.46 9.27
N ILE A 39 6.43 39.59 8.86
CA ILE A 39 6.10 38.32 8.23
C ILE A 39 5.76 37.31 9.31
N MET A 40 4.64 36.62 9.13
CA MET A 40 4.33 35.46 9.95
C MET A 40 5.44 34.40 9.78
N PRO A 41 5.70 33.58 10.81
CA PRO A 41 6.57 32.42 10.68
C PRO A 41 6.16 31.57 9.48
N ARG A 42 7.14 31.15 8.67
CA ARG A 42 6.86 30.28 7.52
C ARG A 42 6.26 28.97 8.02
N MET A 43 5.24 28.48 7.31
CA MET A 43 4.64 27.18 7.62
C MET A 43 5.73 26.09 7.51
N PRO A 44 5.82 25.15 8.49
CA PRO A 44 6.84 24.09 8.48
C PRO A 44 6.79 23.21 7.23
N LYS A 45 5.59 23.03 6.66
CA LYS A 45 5.36 22.30 5.41
C LYS A 45 4.75 23.24 4.38
N PRO A 46 5.29 23.30 3.15
CA PRO A 46 4.66 24.08 2.09
C PRO A 46 3.28 23.51 1.75
N MET A 47 2.36 24.38 1.36
CA MET A 47 1.04 23.95 0.88
C MET A 47 1.19 23.06 -0.36
N SER A 48 0.41 21.96 -0.43
CA SER A 48 0.42 21.06 -1.57
C SER A 48 -0.04 21.81 -2.84
N LYS A 49 0.68 21.61 -3.93
CA LYS A 49 0.34 22.16 -5.24
C LYS A 49 -0.17 21.03 -6.14
N PRO A 50 -1.23 21.26 -6.94
CA PRO A 50 -1.72 20.26 -7.87
C PRO A 50 -0.61 19.88 -8.85
N THR A 51 -0.24 18.59 -8.85
CA THR A 51 0.79 18.06 -9.75
C THR A 51 0.10 17.42 -10.94
N LYS A 52 0.31 17.96 -12.14
CA LYS A 52 -0.12 17.30 -13.39
C LYS A 52 0.94 16.28 -13.78
N LEU A 53 0.64 15.00 -13.61
CA LEU A 53 1.48 13.88 -14.07
C LEU A 53 1.03 13.43 -15.46
N ALA A 54 1.97 13.06 -16.31
CA ALA A 54 1.64 12.45 -17.59
C ALA A 54 1.05 11.03 -17.37
N PRO A 55 0.16 10.54 -18.25
CA PRO A 55 -0.32 9.16 -18.19
C PRO A 55 0.87 8.18 -18.23
N GLY A 56 0.95 7.27 -17.26
CA GLY A 56 2.09 6.35 -17.08
C GLY A 56 3.20 6.85 -16.14
N GLN A 57 3.17 8.12 -15.72
CA GLN A 57 4.07 8.67 -14.69
C GLN A 57 3.37 8.67 -13.32
N GLU A 58 2.74 7.55 -12.97
CA GLU A 58 2.12 7.39 -11.66
C GLU A 58 3.21 7.21 -10.59
N ARG A 59 3.03 7.84 -9.43
CA ARG A 59 3.99 7.69 -8.33
C ARG A 59 3.85 6.28 -7.74
N SER A 60 4.97 5.57 -7.66
CA SER A 60 5.08 4.31 -6.94
C SER A 60 5.74 4.54 -5.58
N ILE A 61 5.29 3.77 -4.59
CA ILE A 61 5.77 3.84 -3.21
C ILE A 61 6.39 2.50 -2.85
N THR A 62 7.53 2.56 -2.15
CA THR A 62 8.13 1.39 -1.52
C THR A 62 7.48 1.16 -0.16
N VAL A 63 6.72 0.07 -0.05
CA VAL A 63 6.03 -0.34 1.17
C VAL A 63 6.85 -1.40 1.89
N THR A 64 7.18 -1.14 3.14
CA THR A 64 7.97 -2.03 4.00
C THR A 64 7.08 -2.50 5.14
N ALA A 65 6.66 -3.75 5.14
CA ALA A 65 5.83 -4.32 6.19
C ALA A 65 6.70 -5.14 7.15
N LYS A 66 6.88 -4.65 8.37
CA LYS A 66 7.73 -5.23 9.42
C LYS A 66 6.85 -5.86 10.51
N SER A 67 7.15 -7.09 10.92
CA SER A 67 6.53 -7.74 12.07
C SER A 67 7.59 -8.20 13.06
N LEU A 68 7.48 -7.76 14.32
CA LEU A 68 8.37 -8.12 15.44
C LEU A 68 8.03 -9.50 16.04
N ARG A 69 7.41 -10.39 15.26
CA ARG A 69 7.09 -11.75 15.71
C ARG A 69 8.37 -12.58 15.78
N ASN A 70 8.32 -13.69 16.51
CA ASN A 70 9.27 -14.79 16.35
C ASN A 70 8.56 -15.89 15.55
N PRO A 71 8.91 -16.15 14.27
CA PRO A 71 9.99 -15.57 13.48
C PRO A 71 9.69 -14.16 12.92
N PRO A 72 10.70 -13.28 12.75
CA PRO A 72 10.50 -11.92 12.27
C PRO A 72 10.18 -11.91 10.77
N LEU A 73 9.20 -11.08 10.37
CA LEU A 73 8.73 -10.99 8.99
C LEU A 73 8.96 -9.57 8.46
N ASP A 74 9.87 -9.44 7.49
CA ASP A 74 10.14 -8.18 6.79
C ASP A 74 9.83 -8.35 5.30
N ILE A 75 8.72 -7.77 4.86
CA ILE A 75 8.25 -7.85 3.47
C ILE A 75 8.44 -6.48 2.82
N LYS A 76 9.22 -6.43 1.74
CA LYS A 76 9.48 -5.21 0.96
C LYS A 76 8.73 -5.28 -0.36
N LEU A 77 7.78 -4.37 -0.57
CA LEU A 77 7.03 -4.20 -1.81
C LEU A 77 7.50 -2.89 -2.47
N SER A 78 8.41 -2.98 -3.42
CA SER A 78 9.16 -1.82 -3.95
C SER A 78 8.34 -0.87 -4.82
N SER A 79 7.27 -1.34 -5.47
CA SER A 79 6.58 -0.59 -6.52
C SER A 79 5.06 -0.68 -6.40
N GLN A 80 4.51 -0.25 -5.26
CA GLN A 80 3.06 -0.20 -5.05
C GLN A 80 2.48 1.12 -5.56
N SER A 81 1.35 1.07 -6.26
CA SER A 81 0.67 2.29 -6.73
C SER A 81 -0.05 2.99 -5.58
N LEU A 82 -0.23 4.31 -5.66
CA LEU A 82 -0.97 5.10 -4.66
C LEU A 82 -2.43 4.64 -4.44
N ASN A 83 -3.00 3.97 -5.45
CA ASN A 83 -4.37 3.49 -5.44
C ASN A 83 -4.50 2.09 -4.82
N THR A 84 -3.41 1.41 -4.48
CA THR A 84 -3.53 0.09 -3.85
C THR A 84 -4.17 0.22 -2.47
N SER A 85 -5.06 -0.72 -2.19
CA SER A 85 -5.79 -0.76 -0.93
C SER A 85 -4.94 -1.44 0.13
N ILE A 86 -5.23 -1.13 1.39
CA ILE A 86 -4.58 -1.81 2.52
C ILE A 86 -4.99 -3.28 2.58
N LEU A 87 -6.19 -3.61 2.09
CA LEU A 87 -6.63 -5.00 1.91
C LEU A 87 -5.69 -5.78 0.98
N ASP A 88 -5.25 -5.17 -0.13
CA ASP A 88 -4.34 -5.85 -1.07
C ASP A 88 -2.96 -6.11 -0.43
N ILE A 89 -2.46 -5.14 0.34
CA ILE A 89 -1.22 -5.29 1.11
C ILE A 89 -1.38 -6.39 2.16
N LYS A 90 -2.53 -6.44 2.84
CA LYS A 90 -2.88 -7.47 3.82
C LYS A 90 -2.97 -8.86 3.20
N ASN A 91 -3.52 -8.96 1.98
CA ASN A 91 -3.56 -10.20 1.21
C ASN A 91 -2.16 -10.64 0.78
N HIS A 92 -1.29 -9.73 0.31
CA HIS A 92 0.10 -10.03 0.00
C HIS A 92 0.88 -10.55 1.22
N VAL A 93 0.72 -9.87 2.36
CA VAL A 93 1.32 -10.29 3.64
C VAL A 93 0.75 -11.63 4.09
N SER A 94 -0.57 -11.84 3.95
CA SER A 94 -1.25 -13.11 4.27
C SER A 94 -0.70 -14.26 3.44
N SER A 95 -0.53 -14.09 2.13
CA SER A 95 0.01 -15.12 1.22
C SER A 95 1.47 -15.46 1.53
N GLN A 96 2.28 -14.45 1.85
CA GLN A 96 3.71 -14.65 2.10
C GLN A 96 4.00 -15.15 3.52
N ALA A 97 3.25 -14.67 4.52
CA ALA A 97 3.39 -15.08 5.92
C ALA A 97 2.53 -16.30 6.29
N ARG A 98 1.58 -16.71 5.43
CA ARG A 98 0.59 -17.77 5.66
C ARG A 98 -0.26 -17.54 6.92
N ILE A 99 -0.64 -16.29 7.15
CA ILE A 99 -1.43 -15.86 8.30
C ILE A 99 -2.78 -15.34 7.79
N PRO A 100 -3.92 -15.81 8.32
CA PRO A 100 -5.23 -15.35 7.90
C PRO A 100 -5.38 -13.83 8.00
N ALA A 101 -5.92 -13.21 6.95
CA ALA A 101 -6.14 -11.76 6.87
C ALA A 101 -6.92 -11.22 8.08
N ASP A 102 -7.95 -11.92 8.57
CA ASP A 102 -8.78 -11.46 9.71
C ASP A 102 -7.99 -11.21 11.00
N LYS A 103 -6.84 -11.89 11.16
CA LYS A 103 -5.97 -11.78 12.33
C LYS A 103 -4.89 -10.71 12.15
N ILE A 104 -4.73 -10.15 10.95
CA ILE A 104 -3.70 -9.17 10.64
C ILE A 104 -4.25 -7.76 10.86
N LYS A 105 -3.63 -7.02 11.78
CA LYS A 105 -3.80 -5.58 11.92
C LYS A 105 -2.55 -4.89 11.37
N ILE A 106 -2.75 -3.99 10.42
CA ILE A 106 -1.70 -3.13 9.88
C ILE A 106 -1.71 -1.83 10.68
N LEU A 107 -0.55 -1.45 11.21
CA LEU A 107 -0.36 -0.24 12.00
C LEU A 107 0.62 0.68 11.29
N GLN A 108 0.26 1.95 11.18
CA GLN A 108 1.14 3.03 10.74
C GLN A 108 1.42 3.95 11.93
N ASN A 109 2.69 4.20 12.26
CA ASN A 109 3.07 5.02 13.43
C ASN A 109 2.31 4.62 14.72
N LYS A 110 2.20 3.30 14.97
CA LYS A 110 1.47 2.68 16.10
C LYS A 110 -0.06 2.86 16.09
N ARG A 111 -0.66 3.39 15.01
CA ARG A 111 -2.12 3.51 14.86
C ARG A 111 -2.66 2.45 13.89
N PRO A 112 -3.70 1.68 14.25
CA PRO A 112 -4.34 0.73 13.35
C PRO A 112 -4.96 1.45 12.15
N VAL A 113 -4.75 0.91 10.95
CA VAL A 113 -5.31 1.46 9.71
C VAL A 113 -6.40 0.52 9.19
N PRO A 114 -7.61 1.03 8.86
CA PRO A 114 -8.69 0.21 8.33
C PRO A 114 -8.45 -0.19 6.86
N ASP A 115 -8.93 -1.38 6.48
CA ASP A 115 -8.70 -1.99 5.17
C ASP A 115 -9.29 -1.20 3.99
N SER A 116 -10.32 -0.37 4.24
CA SER A 116 -10.97 0.48 3.22
C SER A 116 -10.12 1.67 2.77
N LYS A 117 -9.03 1.97 3.45
CA LYS A 117 -8.13 3.06 3.07
C LYS A 117 -7.17 2.61 1.98
N VAL A 118 -6.77 3.57 1.17
CA VAL A 118 -5.75 3.42 0.13
C VAL A 118 -4.46 4.10 0.56
N LEU A 119 -3.34 3.72 -0.05
CA LEU A 119 -2.02 4.27 0.29
C LEU A 119 -2.00 5.80 0.22
N LYS A 120 -2.70 6.44 -0.73
CA LYS A 120 -2.80 7.91 -0.82
C LYS A 120 -3.40 8.60 0.42
N ASP A 121 -4.25 7.93 1.20
CA ASP A 121 -4.91 8.54 2.37
C ASP A 121 -4.10 8.33 3.66
N VAL A 122 -3.16 7.39 3.60
CA VAL A 122 -2.34 6.92 4.71
C VAL A 122 -0.97 7.57 4.64
N VAL A 123 -0.45 7.73 3.43
CA VAL A 123 0.85 8.29 3.09
C VAL A 123 0.62 9.71 2.64
N GLY A 124 1.28 10.68 3.29
CA GLY A 124 1.23 12.06 2.80
C GLY A 124 1.85 12.16 1.41
N ASP A 125 1.43 13.15 0.61
CA ASP A 125 1.86 13.36 -0.79
C ASP A 125 3.39 13.44 -1.02
N THR A 126 4.20 13.48 0.04
CA THR A 126 5.66 13.69 0.03
C THR A 126 6.48 12.43 0.23
N ASP A 127 5.90 11.33 0.71
CA ASP A 127 6.68 10.22 1.24
C ASP A 127 6.75 9.07 0.22
N THR A 128 7.96 8.79 -0.27
CA THR A 128 8.24 7.73 -1.27
C THR A 128 8.37 6.34 -0.64
N SER A 129 8.60 6.27 0.67
CA SER A 129 8.74 5.03 1.43
C SER A 129 7.85 5.03 2.67
N VAL A 130 7.25 3.88 2.95
CA VAL A 130 6.28 3.73 4.05
C VAL A 130 6.58 2.47 4.82
N GLU A 131 6.71 2.61 6.13
CA GLU A 131 6.88 1.49 7.04
C GLU A 131 5.56 1.17 7.73
N PHE A 132 5.04 -0.04 7.51
CA PHE A 132 3.91 -0.59 8.23
C PHE A 132 4.38 -1.61 9.26
N SER A 133 3.86 -1.50 10.46
CA SER A 133 4.03 -2.50 11.51
C SER A 133 2.85 -3.47 11.49
N ILE A 134 3.12 -4.77 11.34
CA ILE A 134 2.09 -5.80 11.32
C ILE A 134 1.93 -6.39 12.73
N MET A 135 0.73 -6.24 13.30
CA MET A 135 0.30 -6.91 14.52
C MET A 135 -0.63 -8.06 14.17
N VAL A 136 -0.23 -9.28 14.53
CA VAL A 136 -1.05 -10.48 14.32
C VAL A 136 -1.78 -10.81 15.61
N MET A 137 -3.10 -10.70 15.61
CA MET A 137 -3.96 -11.14 16.71
C MET A 137 -4.14 -12.64 16.64
N GLY A 138 -3.25 -13.36 17.33
CA GLY A 138 -3.25 -14.81 17.41
C GLY A 138 -1.84 -15.31 17.66
N GLY A 139 -1.63 -15.96 18.82
CA GLY A 139 -0.39 -16.66 19.16
C GLY A 139 -0.02 -17.72 18.12
N ALA A 140 1.15 -18.34 18.24
CA ALA A 140 1.86 -19.19 17.26
C ALA A 140 1.08 -20.31 16.53
N ALA A 141 -0.21 -20.47 16.79
CA ALA A 141 -1.13 -21.44 16.22
C ALA A 141 -1.96 -20.95 15.00
N SER A 142 -1.65 -19.79 14.40
CA SER A 142 -2.30 -19.33 13.16
C SER A 142 -1.40 -19.39 11.93
N ILE A 143 -0.32 -20.16 12.02
CA ILE A 143 0.41 -20.61 10.83
C ILE A 143 -0.43 -21.76 10.32
N LEU A 144 -1.06 -21.59 9.16
CA LEU A 144 -1.71 -22.71 8.48
C LEU A 144 -0.66 -23.83 8.33
N PRO A 145 -0.91 -25.04 8.86
CA PRO A 145 0.01 -26.15 8.64
C PRO A 145 0.08 -26.43 7.14
N GLU A 146 1.27 -26.81 6.71
CA GLU A 146 1.57 -27.21 5.35
C GLU A 146 0.63 -28.33 4.89
N ALA A 147 -0.33 -27.99 4.04
CA ALA A 147 -1.09 -28.92 3.24
C ALA A 147 -1.69 -28.16 2.04
N THR A 148 -1.28 -28.62 0.86
CA THR A 148 -2.05 -28.67 -0.40
C THR A 148 -2.54 -27.34 -1.03
N PRO A 149 -2.21 -27.10 -2.31
CA PRO A 149 -2.75 -25.98 -3.06
C PRO A 149 -4.20 -26.30 -3.44
N GLU A 150 -5.14 -25.42 -3.09
CA GLU A 150 -6.48 -25.28 -3.69
C GLU A 150 -7.02 -23.95 -3.13
N VAL A 151 -7.39 -22.93 -3.91
CA VAL A 151 -8.23 -22.98 -5.10
C VAL A 151 -7.77 -21.89 -6.10
N ALA A 152 -7.00 -22.30 -7.09
CA ALA A 152 -7.29 -21.91 -8.47
C ALA A 152 -8.02 -23.11 -9.09
N ALA A 153 -8.79 -22.89 -10.17
CA ALA A 153 -9.46 -23.92 -10.97
C ALA A 153 -8.66 -25.25 -11.05
N PRO A 154 -9.32 -26.43 -11.11
CA PRO A 154 -8.64 -27.74 -11.01
C PRO A 154 -7.37 -27.73 -11.88
N SER A 155 -6.23 -27.60 -11.21
CA SER A 155 -4.95 -27.62 -11.90
C SER A 155 -4.66 -29.08 -12.13
N ASP A 156 -5.13 -29.56 -13.28
CA ASP A 156 -4.79 -30.89 -13.75
C ASP A 156 -3.27 -31.09 -13.61
N PRO A 157 -2.82 -32.25 -13.09
CA PRO A 157 -1.41 -32.53 -12.91
C PRO A 157 -0.63 -32.17 -14.18
N THR A 158 0.31 -31.24 -14.08
CA THR A 158 0.98 -30.71 -15.27
C THR A 158 2.08 -31.67 -15.73
N GLY A 159 1.97 -32.18 -16.96
CA GLY A 159 3.01 -32.96 -17.62
C GLY A 159 3.09 -34.41 -17.16
N ALA A 160 4.29 -34.87 -16.80
CA ALA A 160 4.57 -36.30 -16.52
C ALA A 160 3.72 -36.88 -15.37
N ALA A 161 3.26 -36.05 -14.45
CA ALA A 161 2.37 -36.47 -13.36
C ALA A 161 0.93 -36.74 -13.83
N ALA A 162 0.47 -36.15 -14.94
CA ALA A 162 -0.87 -36.38 -15.48
C ALA A 162 -1.02 -37.76 -16.08
N VAL A 163 -0.01 -38.19 -16.82
CA VAL A 163 0.00 -39.47 -17.53
C VAL A 163 0.04 -40.66 -16.56
N GLN A 164 0.46 -40.44 -15.31
CA GLN A 164 0.41 -41.44 -14.24
C GLN A 164 -0.99 -41.65 -13.66
N THR A 165 -1.93 -40.74 -13.90
CA THR A 165 -3.30 -40.85 -13.37
C THR A 165 -4.18 -41.65 -14.32
N ASP A 166 -4.98 -42.58 -13.78
CA ASP A 166 -5.96 -43.33 -14.58
C ASP A 166 -7.07 -42.43 -15.16
N ALA A 167 -7.31 -41.27 -14.53
CA ALA A 167 -8.25 -40.26 -15.01
C ALA A 167 -7.87 -39.71 -16.39
N PHE A 168 -6.58 -39.49 -16.64
CA PHE A 168 -6.08 -39.04 -17.95
C PHE A 168 -6.37 -40.08 -19.05
N TRP A 169 -6.17 -41.37 -18.76
CA TRP A 169 -6.42 -42.45 -19.73
C TRP A 169 -7.91 -42.64 -20.01
N ALA A 170 -8.77 -42.43 -19.02
CA ALA A 170 -10.22 -42.42 -19.19
C ALA A 170 -10.68 -41.24 -20.08
N ASP A 171 -10.12 -40.05 -19.88
CA ASP A 171 -10.42 -38.87 -20.69
C ASP A 171 -9.90 -39.00 -22.13
N LEU A 172 -8.69 -39.54 -22.32
CA LEU A 172 -8.15 -39.85 -23.65
C LEU A 172 -9.04 -40.84 -24.41
N LYS A 173 -9.53 -41.88 -23.74
CA LYS A 173 -10.50 -42.83 -24.31
C LYS A 173 -11.79 -42.11 -24.72
N GLY A 174 -12.34 -41.25 -23.85
CA GLY A 174 -13.51 -40.44 -24.14
C GLY A 174 -13.33 -39.50 -25.34
N PHE A 175 -12.17 -38.85 -25.44
CA PHE A 175 -11.81 -38.00 -26.57
C PHE A 175 -11.73 -38.78 -27.90
N LEU A 176 -11.11 -39.96 -27.87
CA LEU A 176 -11.01 -40.83 -29.05
C LEU A 176 -12.40 -41.32 -29.50
N MET A 177 -13.27 -41.73 -28.57
CA MET A 177 -14.64 -42.09 -28.90
C MET A 177 -15.40 -40.95 -29.58
N GLN A 178 -15.23 -39.71 -29.08
CA GLN A 178 -15.90 -38.55 -29.66
C GLN A 178 -15.41 -38.23 -31.08
N ARG A 179 -14.12 -38.46 -31.37
CA ARG A 179 -13.50 -38.12 -32.67
C ARG A 179 -13.65 -39.22 -33.71
N LEU A 180 -13.47 -40.48 -33.33
CA LEU A 180 -13.55 -41.63 -34.23
C LEU A 180 -14.99 -42.12 -34.43
N LYS A 181 -15.88 -41.87 -33.45
CA LYS A 181 -17.26 -42.43 -33.42
C LYS A 181 -17.30 -43.96 -33.51
N ASP A 182 -16.17 -44.61 -33.25
CA ASP A 182 -16.00 -46.05 -33.17
C ASP A 182 -15.45 -46.39 -31.78
N GLU A 183 -16.21 -47.21 -31.05
CA GLU A 183 -15.91 -47.61 -29.68
C GLU A 183 -14.75 -48.62 -29.63
N GLN A 184 -14.68 -49.53 -30.62
CA GLN A 184 -13.68 -50.61 -30.64
C GLN A 184 -12.28 -50.08 -31.01
N GLU A 185 -12.21 -49.17 -31.97
CA GLU A 185 -10.95 -48.53 -32.36
C GLU A 185 -10.43 -47.59 -31.26
N ALA A 186 -11.32 -46.85 -30.57
CA ALA A 186 -10.94 -46.00 -29.46
C ALA A 186 -10.36 -46.79 -28.26
N GLU A 187 -10.95 -47.94 -27.94
CA GLU A 187 -10.44 -48.85 -26.91
C GLU A 187 -9.09 -49.45 -27.27
N SER A 188 -8.92 -49.88 -28.52
CA SER A 188 -7.67 -50.45 -29.02
C SER A 188 -6.52 -49.43 -29.00
N LEU A 189 -6.79 -48.18 -29.42
CA LEU A 189 -5.78 -47.12 -29.41
C LEU A 189 -5.41 -46.66 -28.00
N SER A 190 -6.41 -46.48 -27.11
CA SER A 190 -6.15 -46.08 -25.73
C SER A 190 -5.32 -47.13 -24.95
N SER A 191 -5.59 -48.42 -25.17
CA SER A 191 -4.80 -49.51 -24.57
C SER A 191 -3.40 -49.65 -25.18
N LEU A 192 -3.23 -49.42 -26.49
CA LEU A 192 -1.93 -49.35 -27.15
C LEU A 192 -1.07 -48.19 -26.58
N PHE A 193 -1.66 -47.01 -26.40
CA PHE A 193 -0.94 -45.87 -25.82
C PHE A 193 -0.56 -46.11 -24.35
N LYS A 194 -1.45 -46.72 -23.55
CA LYS A 194 -1.13 -47.06 -22.16
C LYS A 194 -0.02 -48.09 -22.06
N SER A 195 -0.11 -49.19 -22.81
CA SER A 195 0.91 -50.24 -22.82
C SER A 195 2.27 -49.77 -23.35
N SER A 196 2.30 -48.95 -24.40
CA SER A 196 3.55 -48.39 -24.93
C SER A 196 4.18 -47.37 -23.99
N TRP A 197 3.38 -46.63 -23.22
CA TRP A 197 3.88 -45.76 -22.16
C TRP A 197 4.47 -46.55 -21.00
N GLU A 198 3.77 -47.58 -20.50
CA GLU A 198 4.26 -48.48 -19.45
C GLU A 198 5.55 -49.20 -19.86
N ALA A 199 5.70 -49.58 -21.13
CA ALA A 199 6.90 -50.23 -21.66
C ALA A 199 8.11 -49.29 -21.83
N LYS A 200 7.88 -47.97 -21.88
CA LYS A 200 8.93 -46.94 -22.04
C LYS A 200 9.41 -46.40 -20.68
N GLN A 201 8.66 -46.65 -19.62
CA GLN A 201 8.99 -46.31 -18.24
C GLN A 201 10.02 -47.29 -17.67
#